data_AF-A0A530BNU0-F1
#
_entry.id   AF-A0A530BNU0-F1
#
_cell.length_a   1.000
_cell.length_b   1.000
_cell.length_c   1.000
_cell.angle_alpha   90.00
_cell.angle_beta   90.00
_cell.angle_gamma   90.00
#
_symmetry.space_group_name_H-M   'P 1'
#
loop_
_entity.id
_entity.type
_entity.pdbx_description
1 polymer ?
#
loop_
_entity_poly.entity_id
_entity_poly.type
_entity_poly.pdbx_seq_one_letter_code
_entity_poly.pdbx_strand_id
1 'polypeptide(L)'
;EEFVGKLAKPRSAWLMLPAAITGRIADQVAALMEPGDIIIDGGNSYYHDAVDQAAELAAKGINYVDVGTSGGVWGLERGYCLMIGGPDEAVR
;
A
#
# COMPACT_ATOMS: atom_id res chain seq x y z
N GLU A 1 -2.52 8.35 -13.64
CA GLU A 1 -1.35 9.10 -14.17
C GLU A 1 -1.05 10.35 -13.35
N GLU A 2 -1.95 11.34 -13.30
CA GLU A 2 -1.71 12.59 -12.55
C GLU A 2 -1.37 12.36 -11.06
N PHE A 3 -2.09 11.46 -10.38
CA PHE A 3 -1.83 11.11 -8.98
C PHE A 3 -0.39 10.64 -8.76
N VAL A 4 0.06 9.62 -9.50
CA VAL A 4 1.41 9.04 -9.39
C VAL A 4 2.49 10.04 -9.81
N GLY A 5 2.19 10.88 -10.81
CA GLY A 5 3.10 11.94 -11.27
C GLY A 5 3.35 13.04 -10.24
N LYS A 6 2.49 13.19 -9.23
CA LYS A 6 2.65 14.16 -8.13
C LYS A 6 3.45 13.62 -6.94
N LEU A 7 3.75 12.33 -6.90
CA LEU A 7 4.49 11.71 -5.80
C LEU A 7 6.01 11.90 -6.00
N ALA A 8 6.70 12.21 -4.91
CA ALA A 8 8.16 12.24 -4.89
C ALA A 8 8.73 10.81 -4.98
N LYS A 9 9.85 10.63 -5.69
CA LYS A 9 10.55 9.34 -5.74
C LYS A 9 11.44 9.13 -4.50
N PRO A 10 11.57 7.90 -3.96
CA PRO A 10 10.74 6.73 -4.27
C PRO A 10 9.30 6.96 -3.84
N ARG A 11 8.35 6.64 -4.73
CA ARG A 11 6.95 7.00 -4.57
C ARG A 11 6.30 6.11 -3.52
N SER A 12 5.48 6.71 -2.67
CA SER A 12 4.65 5.98 -1.71
C SER A 12 3.18 6.30 -1.97
N ALA A 13 2.40 5.28 -2.34
CA ALA A 13 0.96 5.41 -2.59
C ALA A 13 0.17 4.68 -1.49
N TRP A 14 -0.49 5.44 -0.61
CA TRP A 14 -1.31 4.90 0.47
C TRP A 14 -2.78 4.77 0.04
N LEU A 15 -3.30 3.55 0.06
CA LEU A 15 -4.65 3.20 -0.36
C LEU A 15 -5.53 2.97 0.88
N MET A 16 -6.60 3.78 1.01
CA MET A 16 -7.66 3.60 2.02
C MET A 16 -8.97 3.26 1.31
N LEU A 17 -9.05 2.05 0.76
CA LEU A 17 -10.16 1.61 -0.09
C LEU A 17 -10.91 0.41 0.53
N PRO A 18 -12.16 0.16 0.11
CA PRO A 18 -12.84 -1.10 0.43
C PRO A 18 -12.04 -2.30 -0.10
N ALA A 19 -11.86 -3.31 0.76
CA ALA A 19 -11.05 -4.51 0.47
C ALA A 19 -11.31 -5.13 -0.91
N ALA A 20 -12.58 -5.23 -1.32
CA ALA A 20 -13.00 -5.85 -2.58
C ALA A 20 -12.46 -5.16 -3.85
N ILE A 21 -11.97 -3.92 -3.74
CA ILE A 21 -11.41 -3.19 -4.89
C ILE A 21 -9.92 -2.89 -4.75
N THR A 22 -9.31 -3.08 -3.58
CA THR A 22 -7.96 -2.60 -3.29
C THR A 22 -6.92 -3.23 -4.22
N GLY A 23 -6.89 -4.56 -4.38
CA GLY A 23 -5.92 -5.25 -5.24
C GLY A 23 -5.95 -4.73 -6.69
N ARG A 24 -7.14 -4.63 -7.28
CA ARG A 24 -7.30 -4.09 -8.65
C ARG A 24 -6.77 -2.66 -8.78
N ILE A 25 -6.99 -1.80 -7.78
CA ILE A 25 -6.49 -0.42 -7.81
C ILE A 25 -4.97 -0.39 -7.56
N ALA A 26 -4.44 -1.27 -6.70
CA ALA A 26 -3.02 -1.44 -6.50
C ALA A 26 -2.32 -1.79 -7.82
N ASP A 27 -2.87 -2.70 -8.62
CA ASP A 27 -2.34 -3.03 -9.94
C ASP A 27 -2.31 -1.84 -10.90
N GLN A 28 -3.40 -1.05 -10.92
CA GLN A 28 -3.50 0.15 -11.76
C GLN A 28 -2.47 1.22 -11.36
N VAL A 29 -2.23 1.37 -10.06
CA VAL A 29 -1.21 2.29 -9.54
C VAL A 29 0.19 1.76 -9.86
N ALA A 30 0.44 0.47 -9.62
CA ALA A 30 1.73 -0.18 -9.89
C ALA A 30 2.14 -0.08 -11.36
N ALA A 31 1.19 -0.15 -12.29
CA ALA A 31 1.45 0.00 -13.73
C ALA A 31 2.05 1.36 -14.11
N LEU A 32 1.98 2.35 -13.22
CA LEU A 32 2.50 3.70 -13.42
C LEU A 32 3.75 4.00 -12.54
N MET A 33 4.19 3.02 -11.76
CA MET A 33 5.29 3.14 -10.81
C MET A 33 6.59 2.52 -11.37
N GLU A 34 7.69 2.80 -10.70
CA GLU A 34 9.02 2.31 -11.06
C GLU A 34 9.57 1.41 -9.94
N PRO A 35 10.51 0.49 -10.25
CA PRO A 35 11.13 -0.35 -9.24
C PRO A 35 11.69 0.46 -8.05
N GLY A 36 11.41 -0.01 -6.83
CA GLY A 36 11.72 0.67 -5.56
C GLY A 36 10.56 1.51 -5.01
N ASP A 37 9.54 1.79 -5.81
CA ASP A 37 8.33 2.46 -5.32
C ASP A 37 7.48 1.54 -4.42
N ILE A 38 6.63 2.15 -3.58
CA ILE A 38 5.87 1.50 -2.51
C ILE A 38 4.37 1.75 -2.67
N ILE A 39 3.59 0.68 -2.64
CA ILE A 39 2.14 0.70 -2.47
C ILE A 39 1.81 0.22 -1.06
N ILE A 40 0.98 0.99 -0.37
CA ILE A 40 0.58 0.71 1.01
C ILE A 40 -0.93 0.49 1.02
N ASP A 41 -1.38 -0.69 1.44
CA ASP A 41 -2.78 -0.94 1.76
C ASP A 41 -3.04 -0.64 3.22
N GLY A 42 -3.65 0.51 3.51
CA GLY A 42 -4.04 0.89 4.86
C GLY A 42 -5.44 0.42 5.26
N GLY A 43 -6.10 -0.35 4.41
CA GLY A 43 -7.47 -0.79 4.56
C GLY A 43 -7.65 -1.94 5.54
N ASN A 44 -8.78 -2.62 5.42
CA ASN A 44 -9.09 -3.86 6.15
C ASN A 44 -9.20 -5.03 5.18
N SER A 45 -8.21 -5.14 4.29
CA SER A 45 -8.12 -6.23 3.31
C SER A 45 -7.80 -7.56 4.00
N TYR A 46 -8.10 -8.67 3.33
CA TYR A 46 -7.75 -9.98 3.85
C TYR A 46 -6.27 -10.26 3.63
N TYR A 47 -5.56 -10.65 4.69
CA TYR A 47 -4.09 -10.75 4.65
C TYR A 47 -3.54 -11.71 3.58
N HIS A 48 -4.28 -12.77 3.21
CA HIS A 48 -3.84 -13.65 2.13
C HIS A 48 -3.82 -12.93 0.78
N ASP A 49 -4.80 -12.06 0.52
CA ASP A 49 -4.83 -11.26 -0.71
C ASP A 49 -3.61 -10.31 -0.74
N ALA A 50 -3.20 -9.77 0.41
CA ALA A 50 -2.01 -8.95 0.53
C ALA A 50 -0.71 -9.74 0.26
N VAL A 51 -0.63 -11.00 0.72
CA VAL A 51 0.52 -11.89 0.44
C VAL A 51 0.65 -12.19 -1.05
N ASP A 52 -0.47 -12.53 -1.70
CA ASP A 52 -0.50 -12.80 -3.13
C ASP A 52 -0.13 -11.54 -3.94
N GLN A 53 -0.74 -10.40 -3.60
CA GLN A 53 -0.45 -9.11 -4.23
C GLN A 53 1.02 -8.70 -4.07
N ALA A 54 1.60 -8.91 -2.88
CA ALA A 54 3.00 -8.62 -2.62
C ALA A 54 3.94 -9.47 -3.49
N ALA A 55 3.64 -10.77 -3.65
CA ALA A 55 4.43 -11.66 -4.50
C ALA A 55 4.37 -11.23 -5.99
N GLU A 56 3.19 -10.84 -6.48
CA GLU A 56 3.02 -10.38 -7.86
C GLU A 56 3.73 -9.05 -8.13
N LEU A 57 3.68 -8.11 -7.20
CA LEU A 57 4.30 -6.79 -7.34
C LEU A 57 5.81 -6.82 -7.11
N ALA A 58 6.32 -7.73 -6.28
CA ALA A 58 7.74 -7.95 -6.10
C ALA A 58 8.43 -8.35 -7.42
N ALA A 59 7.76 -9.11 -8.29
CA ALA A 59 8.28 -9.45 -9.62
C ALA A 59 8.50 -8.22 -10.53
N LYS A 60 7.83 -7.10 -10.22
CA LYS A 60 7.98 -5.79 -10.90
C LYS A 60 8.94 -4.86 -10.15
N GLY A 61 9.53 -5.31 -9.05
CA GLY A 61 10.35 -4.49 -8.15
C GLY A 61 9.53 -3.46 -7.36
N ILE A 62 8.21 -3.63 -7.26
CA ILE A 62 7.33 -2.74 -6.49
C ILE A 62 7.11 -3.34 -5.12
N ASN A 63 7.30 -2.53 -4.08
CA ASN A 63 7.07 -2.92 -2.71
C ASN A 63 5.58 -2.81 -2.37
N TYR A 64 5.01 -3.87 -1.81
CA TYR A 64 3.66 -3.87 -1.28
C TYR A 64 3.71 -4.00 0.25
N VAL A 65 3.05 -3.09 0.95
CA VAL A 65 3.01 -3.03 2.41
C VAL A 65 1.56 -3.08 2.86
N ASP A 66 1.22 -4.08 3.67
CA ASP A 66 -0.06 -4.18 4.36
C ASP A 66 0.02 -3.44 5.70
N VAL A 67 -0.88 -2.48 5.93
CA VAL A 67 -0.91 -1.69 7.15
C VAL A 67 -2.31 -1.68 7.74
N GLY A 68 -2.54 -2.63 8.66
CA GLY A 68 -3.76 -2.62 9.46
C GLY A 68 -3.86 -1.30 10.24
N THR A 69 -4.93 -0.53 9.99
CA THR A 69 -5.13 0.79 10.58
C THR A 69 -6.32 0.79 11.54
N SER A 70 -6.07 1.09 12.82
CA SER A 70 -7.08 1.10 13.88
C SER A 70 -7.11 2.42 14.65
N GLY A 71 -8.29 2.80 15.14
CA GLY A 71 -8.53 4.06 15.86
C GLY A 71 -9.80 4.81 15.43
N GLY A 72 -10.43 4.40 14.33
CA GLY A 72 -11.62 5.05 13.78
C GLY A 72 -11.36 6.51 13.41
N VAL A 73 -12.42 7.31 13.28
CA VAL A 73 -12.30 8.73 12.88
C VAL A 73 -11.45 9.56 13.84
N TRP A 74 -11.39 9.17 15.12
CA TRP A 74 -10.62 9.87 16.16
C TRP A 74 -9.11 9.71 16.01
N GLY A 75 -8.66 8.70 15.26
CA GLY A 75 -7.24 8.51 14.98
C GLY A 75 -6.62 9.68 14.20
N LEU A 76 -7.43 10.49 13.51
CA LEU A 76 -6.97 11.70 12.82
C LEU A 76 -6.33 12.71 13.80
N GLU A 77 -6.92 12.86 14.99
CA GLU A 77 -6.43 13.78 16.02
C GLU A 77 -5.47 13.11 16.99
N ARG A 78 -5.68 11.83 17.29
CA ARG A 78 -5.00 11.12 18.37
C ARG A 78 -3.84 10.24 17.91
N GLY A 79 -3.69 10.07 16.60
CA GLY A 79 -2.83 9.07 16.01
C GLY A 79 -3.54 7.73 15.83
N TYR A 80 -3.14 7.01 14.79
CA TYR A 80 -3.62 5.66 14.51
C TYR A 80 -2.70 4.61 15.11
N CYS A 81 -3.29 3.49 15.53
CA CYS A 81 -2.52 2.26 15.71
C CYS A 81 -2.29 1.65 14.32
N LEU A 82 -1.02 1.48 13.94
CA LEU A 82 -0.62 0.95 12.64
C LEU A 82 0.12 -0.38 12.84
N MET A 83 -0.35 -1.41 12.15
CA MET A 83 0.20 -2.77 12.19
C MET A 83 0.81 -3.06 10.82
N ILE A 84 2.12 -2.87 10.69
CA ILE A 84 2.82 -2.83 9.42
C ILE A 84 3.42 -4.20 9.10
N GLY A 85 3.09 -4.74 7.93
CA GLY A 85 3.68 -5.94 7.34
C GLY A 85 4.15 -5.68 5.91
N GLY A 86 5.39 -6.03 5.59
CA GLY A 86 5.95 -5.83 4.25
C GLY A 86 7.46 -6.10 4.20
N PRO A 87 8.09 -5.90 3.03
CA PRO A 87 9.53 -6.05 2.85
C PRO A 87 10.34 -5.13 3.78
N ASP A 88 11.46 -5.63 4.32
CA ASP A 88 12.34 -4.83 5.19
C ASP A 88 12.83 -3.57 4.48
N GLU A 89 13.13 -3.62 3.18
CA GLU A 89 13.59 -2.46 2.40
C GLU A 89 12.54 -1.33 2.28
N ALA A 90 11.26 -1.66 2.46
CA ALA A 90 10.16 -0.70 2.39
C ALA A 90 9.78 -0.16 3.77
N VAL A 91 10.08 -0.91 4.84
CA VAL A 91 9.56 -0.65 6.20
C VAL A 91 10.63 -0.22 7.19
N ARG A 92 11.91 -0.59 7.00
CA ARG A 92 13.00 -0.38 7.96
C ARG A 92 13.99 0.72 7.59
#